data_AF-A0A7J4TXT7-F1
#
_entry.id   AF-A0A7J4TXT7-F1
#
_cell.length_a   1.000
_cell.length_b   1.000
_cell.length_c   1.000
_cell.angle_alpha   90.00
_cell.angle_beta   90.00
_cell.angle_gamma   90.00
#
_symmetry.space_group_name_H-M   'P 1'
#
loop_
_entity.id
_entity.type
_entity.pdbx_description
1 polymer ?
#
loop_
_entity_poly.entity_id
_entity_poly.type
_entity_poly.pdbx_seq_one_letter_code
_entity_poly.pdbx_strand_id
1 'polypeptide(L)'
;MLEDRLLGELIFKVSDEEWKGLTLLVRALEDSPRCRVTERGSIIVGFDDEVEVGLDVRETVMRKESLSRVFERNSTYMDHLVVYARSVDSGISKRVCITSSDSYQEETPATDMCVAFVLWANDGFRDPPMTLIDAVEYCKDPEGLRELEESYEDRRRQRILEMYERDEAISRERDLKSTRELQEWRLERLGWRDIMQEHKEDTGEDTLESVIARGIRTSILVGVSE
;
A
#
# COMPACT_ATOMS: atom_id res chain seq x y z
N MET A 1 33.03 -16.44 -16.30
CA MET A 1 32.20 -17.58 -15.89
C MET A 1 30.77 -17.08 -15.62
N LEU A 2 29.79 -17.92 -15.27
CA LEU A 2 28.40 -17.44 -15.05
C LEU A 2 28.30 -16.53 -13.82
N GLU A 3 29.08 -16.82 -12.79
CA GLU A 3 29.26 -16.03 -11.58
C GLU A 3 29.65 -14.58 -11.88
N ASP A 4 30.66 -14.38 -12.74
CA ASP A 4 31.12 -13.06 -13.17
C ASP A 4 30.02 -12.29 -13.92
N ARG A 5 29.18 -12.99 -14.68
CA ARG A 5 28.07 -12.36 -15.41
C ARG A 5 26.98 -11.91 -14.45
N LEU A 6 26.62 -12.76 -13.49
CA LEU A 6 25.57 -12.49 -12.50
C LEU A 6 25.97 -11.36 -11.54
N LEU A 7 27.17 -11.43 -10.95
CA LEU A 7 27.56 -10.50 -9.88
C LEU A 7 28.63 -9.47 -10.30
N GLY A 8 29.44 -9.76 -11.33
CA GLY A 8 30.54 -8.88 -11.72
C GLY A 8 31.52 -8.64 -10.58
N GLU A 9 31.93 -7.39 -10.38
CA GLU A 9 32.85 -7.01 -9.29
C GLU A 9 32.30 -7.27 -7.88
N LEU A 10 30.97 -7.47 -7.73
CA LEU A 10 30.37 -7.78 -6.44
C LEU A 10 30.82 -9.13 -5.90
N ILE A 11 31.33 -10.02 -6.76
CA ILE A 11 31.84 -11.34 -6.40
C ILE A 11 32.92 -11.29 -5.30
N PHE A 12 33.68 -10.20 -5.21
CA PHE A 12 34.74 -10.02 -4.20
C PHE A 12 34.24 -9.45 -2.87
N LYS A 13 32.93 -9.15 -2.77
CA LYS A 13 32.31 -8.46 -1.62
C LYS A 13 31.19 -9.26 -0.97
N VAL A 14 30.77 -10.37 -1.57
CA VAL A 14 29.71 -11.24 -1.02
C VAL A 14 30.22 -12.08 0.15
N SER A 15 29.32 -12.43 1.07
CA SER A 15 29.62 -13.34 2.18
C SER A 15 29.81 -14.79 1.72
N ASP A 16 30.28 -15.66 2.62
CA ASP A 16 30.45 -17.09 2.35
C ASP A 16 29.10 -17.79 2.09
N GLU A 17 28.02 -17.32 2.72
CA GLU A 17 26.65 -17.82 2.51
C GLU A 17 26.17 -17.46 1.10
N GLU A 18 26.32 -16.21 0.69
CA GLU A 18 25.98 -15.75 -0.67
C GLU A 18 26.82 -16.45 -1.74
N TRP A 19 28.09 -16.75 -1.46
CA TRP A 19 28.93 -17.51 -2.38
C TRP A 19 28.45 -18.96 -2.58
N LYS A 20 28.01 -19.62 -1.50
CA LYS A 20 27.41 -20.96 -1.58
C LYS A 20 26.10 -20.95 -2.35
N GLY A 21 25.23 -19.98 -2.06
CA GLY A 21 23.98 -19.79 -2.79
C GLY A 21 24.21 -19.48 -4.27
N LEU A 22 25.21 -18.66 -4.61
CA LEU A 22 25.62 -18.39 -6.00
C LEU A 22 26.07 -19.66 -6.72
N THR A 23 26.86 -20.50 -6.05
CA THR A 23 27.31 -21.78 -6.62
C THR A 23 26.12 -22.69 -6.94
N LEU A 24 25.10 -22.72 -6.06
CA LEU A 24 23.87 -23.45 -6.29
C LEU A 24 23.04 -22.83 -7.44
N LEU A 25 22.97 -21.50 -7.50
CA LEU A 25 22.28 -20.76 -8.56
C LEU A 25 22.87 -21.07 -9.94
N VAL A 26 24.19 -21.09 -10.06
CA VAL A 26 24.86 -21.44 -11.32
C VAL A 26 24.48 -22.85 -11.75
N ARG A 27 24.52 -23.84 -10.85
CA ARG A 27 24.08 -25.21 -11.17
C ARG A 27 22.62 -25.27 -11.60
N ALA A 28 21.73 -24.58 -10.87
CA ALA A 28 20.31 -24.54 -11.20
C ALA A 28 20.05 -23.90 -12.58
N LEU A 29 20.87 -22.92 -12.97
CA LEU A 29 20.81 -22.28 -14.29
C LEU A 29 21.38 -23.16 -15.40
N GLU A 30 22.46 -23.90 -15.14
CA GLU A 30 23.03 -24.86 -16.10
C GLU A 30 22.04 -25.99 -16.41
N ASP A 31 21.28 -26.43 -15.41
CA ASP A 31 20.26 -27.48 -15.54
C ASP A 31 18.89 -26.94 -16.01
N SER A 32 18.70 -25.62 -16.09
CA SER A 32 17.42 -25.02 -16.44
C SER A 32 17.21 -24.97 -17.97
N PRO A 33 16.11 -25.55 -18.48
CA PRO A 33 15.78 -25.44 -19.91
C PRO A 33 15.07 -24.14 -20.27
N ARG A 34 14.60 -23.35 -19.28
CA ARG A 34 13.74 -22.17 -19.50
C ARG A 34 14.44 -20.85 -19.22
N CYS A 35 15.44 -20.85 -18.34
CA CYS A 35 16.12 -19.64 -17.90
C CYS A 35 17.34 -19.36 -18.77
N ARG A 36 17.53 -18.09 -19.13
CA ARG A 36 18.73 -17.60 -19.82
C ARG A 36 19.34 -16.42 -19.06
N VAL A 37 20.66 -16.40 -18.94
CA VAL A 37 21.36 -15.27 -18.32
C VAL A 37 21.73 -14.25 -19.40
N THR A 38 21.48 -12.97 -19.13
CA THR A 38 21.88 -11.85 -20.00
C THR A 38 23.32 -11.42 -19.75
N GLU A 39 23.89 -10.58 -20.62
CA GLU A 39 25.22 -9.99 -20.37
C GLU A 39 25.23 -9.06 -19.16
N ARG A 40 24.07 -8.52 -18.79
CA ARG A 40 23.90 -7.60 -17.66
C ARG A 40 23.72 -8.30 -16.31
N GLY A 41 23.74 -9.63 -16.28
CA GLY A 41 23.58 -10.40 -15.06
C GLY A 41 22.13 -10.64 -14.62
N SER A 42 21.16 -10.31 -15.47
CA SER A 42 19.76 -10.68 -15.23
C SER A 42 19.47 -12.09 -15.74
N ILE A 43 18.70 -12.86 -14.98
CA ILE A 43 18.11 -14.12 -15.41
C ILE A 43 16.77 -13.79 -16.07
N ILE A 44 16.54 -14.26 -17.30
CA ILE A 44 15.29 -14.05 -18.04
C ILE A 44 14.64 -15.39 -18.32
N VAL A 45 13.32 -15.42 -18.23
CA VAL A 45 12.48 -16.57 -18.57
C VAL A 45 11.20 -16.10 -19.25
N GLY A 46 10.74 -16.82 -20.27
CA GLY A 46 9.44 -16.59 -20.88
C GLY A 46 8.30 -16.95 -19.92
N PHE A 47 7.44 -15.98 -19.61
CA PHE A 47 6.24 -16.19 -18.83
C PHE A 47 5.14 -16.78 -19.72
N ASP A 48 4.94 -16.17 -20.89
CA ASP A 48 4.12 -16.65 -22.00
C ASP A 48 4.75 -16.22 -23.35
N ASP A 49 3.99 -16.34 -24.44
CA ASP A 49 4.46 -16.02 -25.79
C ASP A 49 4.70 -14.51 -26.02
N GLU A 50 4.13 -13.64 -25.17
CA GLU A 50 4.16 -12.18 -25.32
C GLU A 50 5.08 -11.50 -24.29
N VAL A 51 5.26 -12.11 -23.12
CA VAL A 51 5.94 -11.49 -21.98
C VAL A 51 7.05 -12.39 -21.42
N GLU A 52 8.21 -11.78 -21.21
CA GLU A 52 9.32 -12.34 -20.45
C GLU A 52 9.39 -11.73 -19.05
N VAL A 53 9.82 -12.52 -18.08
CA VAL A 53 10.11 -12.08 -16.71
C VAL A 53 11.61 -12.16 -16.47
N GLY A 54 12.17 -11.07 -15.96
CA GLY A 54 13.58 -10.93 -15.64
C GLY A 54 13.81 -10.72 -14.15
N LEU A 55 14.82 -11.40 -13.60
CA LEU A 55 15.35 -11.21 -12.25
C LEU A 55 16.73 -10.56 -12.33
N ASP A 56 16.92 -9.42 -11.67
CA ASP A 56 18.23 -8.78 -11.52
C ASP A 56 18.95 -9.32 -10.28
N VAL A 57 19.84 -10.27 -10.50
CA VAL A 57 20.57 -10.96 -9.41
C VAL A 57 21.51 -9.99 -8.68
N ARG A 58 22.22 -9.15 -9.43
CA ARG A 58 23.17 -8.19 -8.84
C ARG A 58 22.46 -7.20 -7.93
N GLU A 59 21.39 -6.60 -8.42
CA GLU A 59 20.63 -5.61 -7.65
C GLU A 59 19.96 -6.27 -6.43
N THR A 60 19.46 -7.50 -6.57
CA THR A 60 18.90 -8.27 -5.44
C THR A 60 19.93 -8.47 -4.33
N VAL A 61 21.13 -8.95 -4.66
CA VAL A 61 22.22 -9.15 -3.69
C VAL A 61 22.71 -7.82 -3.10
N MET A 62 22.89 -6.78 -3.93
CA MET A 62 23.33 -5.46 -3.47
C MET A 62 22.36 -4.83 -2.48
N ARG A 63 21.05 -4.93 -2.72
CA ARG A 63 20.04 -4.38 -1.82
C ARG A 63 20.09 -5.03 -0.46
N LYS A 64 20.20 -6.36 -0.42
CA LYS A 64 20.31 -7.10 0.84
C LYS A 64 21.55 -6.67 1.62
N GLU A 65 22.73 -6.75 1.02
CA GLU A 65 24.00 -6.33 1.64
C GLU A 65 24.03 -4.87 2.11
N SER A 66 23.41 -3.96 1.33
CA SER A 66 23.39 -2.53 1.67
C SER A 66 22.42 -2.23 2.80
N LEU A 67 21.28 -2.91 2.85
CA LEU A 67 20.25 -2.67 3.86
C LEU A 67 20.61 -3.31 5.20
N SER A 68 21.27 -4.47 5.21
CA SER A 68 21.79 -5.12 6.43
C SER A 68 22.86 -4.26 7.14
N ARG A 69 23.54 -3.35 6.43
CA ARG A 69 24.54 -2.43 7.00
C ARG A 69 23.97 -1.13 7.57
N VAL A 70 22.78 -0.71 7.14
CA VAL A 70 22.19 0.60 7.50
C VAL A 70 21.11 0.47 8.58
N PHE A 71 20.38 -0.64 8.62
CA PHE A 71 19.26 -0.83 9.54
C PHE A 71 19.43 -2.11 10.36
N GLU A 72 19.99 -1.99 11.57
CA GLU A 72 19.99 -3.10 12.56
C GLU A 72 18.57 -3.46 13.09
N ARG A 73 17.50 -2.78 12.64
CA ARG A 73 16.14 -2.97 13.16
C ARG A 73 15.08 -2.68 12.08
N ASN A 74 14.68 -3.70 11.32
CA ASN A 74 13.32 -3.99 10.85
C ASN A 74 13.38 -5.01 9.70
N SER A 75 13.18 -6.30 10.01
CA SER A 75 13.39 -7.43 9.09
C SER A 75 12.29 -7.63 8.04
N THR A 76 11.37 -6.68 7.83
CA THR A 76 10.26 -6.84 6.88
C THR A 76 10.56 -6.36 5.45
N TYR A 77 11.74 -5.77 5.21
CA TYR A 77 12.12 -5.20 3.91
C TYR A 77 13.36 -5.87 3.27
N MET A 78 13.85 -6.98 3.82
CA MET A 78 15.16 -7.57 3.44
C MET A 78 15.08 -8.72 2.42
N ASP A 79 13.87 -9.18 2.08
CA ASP A 79 13.66 -10.39 1.27
C ASP A 79 12.92 -10.10 -0.05
N HIS A 80 13.23 -8.97 -0.69
CA HIS A 80 12.64 -8.61 -1.98
C HIS A 80 13.54 -9.04 -3.14
N LEU A 81 13.01 -9.90 -4.01
CA LEU A 81 13.56 -10.13 -5.34
C LEU A 81 13.30 -8.90 -6.23
N VAL A 82 14.32 -8.50 -6.99
CA VAL A 82 14.19 -7.41 -7.96
C VAL A 82 13.83 -7.99 -9.32
N VAL A 83 12.52 -8.03 -9.58
CA VAL A 83 11.94 -8.65 -10.77
C VAL A 83 11.33 -7.60 -11.69
N TYR A 84 11.22 -7.90 -12.98
CA TYR A 84 10.46 -7.11 -13.93
C TYR A 84 9.77 -8.01 -14.96
N ALA A 85 8.59 -7.61 -15.39
CA ALA A 85 7.98 -8.13 -16.60
C ALA A 85 8.37 -7.24 -17.79
N ARG A 86 8.50 -7.84 -18.98
CA ARG A 86 8.83 -7.15 -20.21
C ARG A 86 8.14 -7.78 -21.41
N SER A 87 7.43 -6.98 -22.18
CA SER A 87 6.87 -7.38 -23.48
C SER A 87 7.99 -7.71 -24.47
N VAL A 88 7.88 -8.86 -25.14
CA VAL A 88 8.81 -9.30 -26.17
C VAL A 88 8.75 -8.39 -27.40
N ASP A 89 7.55 -7.98 -27.80
CA ASP A 89 7.32 -7.20 -29.02
C ASP A 89 7.58 -5.71 -28.83
N SER A 90 7.00 -5.11 -27.79
CA SER A 90 7.06 -3.66 -27.57
C SER A 90 8.27 -3.22 -26.76
N GLY A 91 8.89 -4.14 -26.01
CA GLY A 91 9.96 -3.84 -25.07
C GLY A 91 9.51 -3.08 -23.82
N ILE A 92 8.21 -2.80 -23.67
CA ILE A 92 7.63 -2.17 -22.48
C ILE A 92 7.89 -3.08 -21.27
N SER A 93 8.31 -2.48 -20.15
CA SER A 93 8.64 -3.22 -18.94
C SER A 93 8.07 -2.58 -17.67
N LYS A 94 7.62 -3.40 -16.72
CA LYS A 94 7.16 -2.97 -15.39
C LYS A 94 7.92 -3.74 -14.31
N ARG A 95 8.47 -3.02 -13.33
CA ARG A 95 9.18 -3.61 -12.19
C ARG A 95 8.19 -4.18 -11.17
N VAL A 96 8.56 -5.32 -10.60
CA VAL A 96 7.79 -6.08 -9.62
C VAL A 96 8.70 -6.39 -8.43
N CYS A 97 8.17 -6.19 -7.23
CA CYS A 97 8.80 -6.69 -6.02
C CYS A 97 8.09 -7.99 -5.63
N ILE A 98 8.85 -9.07 -5.49
CA ILE A 98 8.36 -10.36 -4.98
C ILE A 98 9.04 -10.61 -3.65
N THR A 99 8.25 -10.93 -2.63
CA THR A 99 8.74 -11.28 -1.29
C THR A 99 8.55 -12.76 -1.02
N SER A 100 9.47 -13.35 -0.28
CA SER A 100 9.20 -14.62 0.40
C SER A 100 8.05 -14.42 1.39
N SER A 101 7.09 -15.35 1.43
CA SER A 101 5.99 -15.37 2.41
C SER A 101 6.45 -15.76 3.80
N ASP A 102 7.60 -16.42 3.90
CA ASP A 102 8.00 -17.10 5.10
C ASP A 102 8.84 -16.17 5.97
N SER A 103 8.29 -15.83 7.14
CA SER A 103 9.01 -15.18 8.22
C SER A 103 9.93 -16.19 8.91
N TYR A 104 10.97 -16.66 8.21
CA TYR A 104 12.04 -17.38 8.86
C TYR A 104 12.76 -16.45 9.84
N GLN A 105 13.16 -16.98 11.00
CA GLN A 105 13.93 -16.22 11.99
C GLN A 105 15.35 -15.93 11.52
N GLU A 106 15.82 -16.67 10.52
CA GLU A 106 17.13 -16.54 9.90
C GLU A 106 17.00 -15.87 8.52
N GLU A 107 17.92 -14.94 8.24
CA GLU A 107 17.95 -14.18 7.00
C GLU A 107 18.40 -15.09 5.85
N THR A 108 17.50 -15.36 4.89
CA THR A 108 17.80 -16.23 3.73
C THR A 108 18.70 -15.49 2.75
N PRO A 109 19.83 -16.05 2.29
CA PRO A 109 20.70 -15.40 1.30
C PRO A 109 19.92 -14.94 0.05
N ALA A 110 20.25 -13.78 -0.49
CA ALA A 110 19.67 -13.26 -1.71
C ALA A 110 19.83 -14.23 -2.88
N THR A 111 20.99 -14.88 -2.95
CA THR A 111 21.28 -15.92 -3.95
C THR A 111 20.38 -17.15 -3.79
N ASP A 112 20.01 -17.57 -2.59
CA ASP A 112 19.06 -18.66 -2.37
C ASP A 112 17.65 -18.29 -2.84
N MET A 113 17.23 -17.04 -2.64
CA MET A 113 15.98 -16.54 -3.23
C MET A 113 16.03 -16.54 -4.76
N CYS A 114 17.20 -16.22 -5.35
CA CYS A 114 17.39 -16.32 -6.80
C CYS A 114 17.31 -17.77 -7.29
N VAL A 115 17.82 -18.74 -6.52
CA VAL A 115 17.65 -20.18 -6.81
C VAL A 115 16.17 -20.54 -6.81
N ALA A 116 15.43 -20.14 -5.77
CA ALA A 116 14.01 -20.39 -5.66
C ALA A 116 13.24 -19.82 -6.87
N PHE A 117 13.61 -18.62 -7.33
CA PHE A 117 13.06 -18.04 -8.56
C PHE A 117 13.31 -18.92 -9.79
N VAL A 118 14.53 -19.43 -9.99
CA VAL A 118 14.85 -20.31 -11.13
C VAL A 118 14.04 -21.60 -11.08
N LEU A 119 13.90 -22.20 -9.90
CA LEU A 119 13.10 -23.42 -9.71
C LEU A 119 11.61 -23.17 -9.97
N TRP A 120 11.08 -22.05 -9.48
CA TRP A 120 9.70 -21.62 -9.71
C TRP A 120 9.42 -21.31 -11.18
N ALA A 121 10.37 -20.67 -11.86
CA ALA A 121 10.34 -20.43 -13.30
C ALA A 121 10.36 -21.74 -14.11
N ASN A 122 11.13 -22.75 -13.67
CA ASN A 122 11.15 -24.06 -14.30
C ASN A 122 9.80 -24.78 -14.23
N ASP A 123 9.07 -24.62 -13.12
CA ASP A 123 7.68 -25.11 -12.96
C ASP A 123 6.65 -24.24 -13.70
N GLY A 124 7.08 -23.18 -14.40
CA GLY A 124 6.22 -22.32 -15.20
C GLY A 124 5.46 -21.28 -14.40
N PHE A 125 6.02 -20.79 -13.30
CA PHE A 125 5.41 -19.78 -12.45
C PHE A 125 4.04 -20.19 -11.90
N ARG A 126 3.92 -21.42 -11.37
CA ARG A 126 2.69 -21.87 -10.73
C ARG A 126 2.25 -20.90 -9.65
N ASP A 127 0.96 -20.54 -9.66
CA ASP A 127 0.29 -19.62 -8.73
C ASP A 127 1.05 -18.29 -8.50
N PRO A 128 1.22 -17.46 -9.55
CA PRO A 128 2.01 -16.24 -9.43
C PRO A 128 1.34 -15.17 -8.56
N PRO A 129 2.13 -14.37 -7.83
CA PRO A 129 1.58 -13.28 -7.03
C PRO A 129 0.88 -12.27 -7.92
N MET A 130 -0.20 -11.66 -7.43
CA MET A 130 -0.99 -10.70 -8.19
C MET A 130 -0.14 -9.55 -8.75
N THR A 131 0.89 -9.13 -8.00
CA THR A 131 1.82 -8.08 -8.44
C THR A 131 2.61 -8.44 -9.71
N LEU A 132 2.88 -9.73 -9.94
CA LEU A 132 3.50 -10.21 -11.18
C LEU A 132 2.46 -10.28 -12.29
N ILE A 133 1.24 -10.74 -11.99
CA ILE A 133 0.12 -10.81 -12.96
C ILE A 133 -0.19 -9.40 -13.50
N ASP A 134 -0.37 -8.42 -12.62
CA ASP A 134 -0.63 -7.02 -13.00
C ASP A 134 0.49 -6.45 -13.88
N ALA A 135 1.74 -6.84 -13.63
CA ALA A 135 2.87 -6.40 -14.44
C ALA A 135 2.93 -7.07 -15.81
N VAL A 136 2.56 -8.35 -15.89
CA VAL A 136 2.41 -9.06 -17.16
C VAL A 136 1.27 -8.44 -17.98
N GLU A 137 0.10 -8.24 -17.37
CA GLU A 137 -1.04 -7.59 -18.03
C GLU A 137 -0.69 -6.19 -18.52
N TYR A 138 0.01 -5.39 -17.71
CA TYR A 138 0.52 -4.08 -18.14
C TYR A 138 1.42 -4.17 -19.38
N CYS A 139 2.26 -5.20 -19.47
CA CYS A 139 3.17 -5.35 -20.60
C CYS A 139 2.43 -5.76 -21.89
N LYS A 140 1.28 -6.42 -21.78
CA LYS A 140 0.45 -6.81 -22.93
C LYS A 140 -0.44 -5.67 -23.40
N ASP A 141 -1.09 -5.00 -22.46
CA ASP A 141 -1.95 -3.85 -22.72
C ASP A 141 -1.70 -2.75 -21.68
N PRO A 142 -0.72 -1.87 -21.95
CA PRO A 142 -0.39 -0.77 -21.06
C PRO A 142 -1.55 0.21 -20.88
N GLU A 143 -2.40 0.34 -21.90
CA GLU A 143 -3.46 1.35 -21.96
C GLU A 143 -4.71 0.87 -21.22
N GLY A 144 -5.11 -0.39 -21.42
CA GLY A 144 -6.20 -1.02 -20.68
C GLY A 144 -5.94 -1.13 -19.18
N LEU A 145 -4.70 -1.41 -18.75
CA LEU A 145 -4.39 -1.41 -17.31
C LEU A 145 -4.37 0.00 -16.72
N ARG A 146 -3.94 1.01 -17.47
CA ARG A 146 -3.96 2.41 -17.01
C ARG A 146 -5.38 2.87 -16.72
N GLU A 147 -6.33 2.54 -17.60
CA GLU A 147 -7.76 2.83 -17.38
C GLU A 147 -8.30 2.11 -16.13
N LEU A 148 -7.87 0.88 -15.89
CA LEU A 148 -8.27 0.10 -14.73
C LEU A 148 -7.69 0.66 -13.42
N GLU A 149 -6.39 1.02 -13.40
CA GLU A 149 -5.72 1.67 -12.27
C GLU A 149 -6.39 3.02 -11.95
N GLU A 150 -6.65 3.86 -12.96
CA GLU A 150 -7.39 5.13 -12.81
C GLU A 150 -8.78 4.88 -12.20
N SER A 151 -9.51 3.85 -12.65
CA SER A 151 -10.80 3.45 -12.07
C SER A 151 -10.70 2.98 -10.61
N TYR A 152 -9.65 2.27 -10.23
CA TYR A 152 -9.41 1.88 -8.83
C TYR A 152 -9.07 3.08 -7.95
N GLU A 153 -8.23 3.99 -8.45
CA GLU A 153 -7.88 5.22 -7.76
C GLU A 153 -9.09 6.11 -7.55
N ASP A 154 -9.93 6.28 -8.57
CA ASP A 154 -11.14 7.08 -8.48
C ASP A 154 -12.12 6.50 -7.45
N ARG A 155 -12.34 5.18 -7.46
CA ARG A 155 -13.13 4.51 -6.42
C ARG A 155 -12.53 4.70 -5.02
N ARG A 156 -11.20 4.70 -4.91
CA ARG A 156 -10.52 4.94 -3.63
C ARG A 156 -10.69 6.39 -3.17
N ARG A 157 -10.53 7.37 -4.06
CA ARG A 157 -10.74 8.80 -3.80
C ARG A 157 -12.18 9.05 -3.35
N GLN A 158 -13.14 8.44 -4.02
CA GLN A 158 -14.56 8.57 -3.71
C GLN A 158 -14.90 8.01 -2.33
N ARG A 159 -14.39 6.81 -1.97
CA ARG A 159 -14.55 6.26 -0.62
C ARG A 159 -13.95 7.16 0.47
N ILE A 160 -12.80 7.77 0.19
CA ILE A 160 -12.15 8.69 1.13
C ILE A 160 -13.02 9.95 1.31
N LEU A 161 -13.55 10.50 0.22
CA LEU A 161 -14.45 11.65 0.27
C LEU A 161 -15.72 11.34 1.07
N GLU A 162 -16.38 10.22 0.78
CA GLU A 162 -17.57 9.75 1.50
C GLU A 162 -17.32 9.57 3.00
N MET A 163 -16.13 9.06 3.37
CA MET A 163 -15.72 8.95 4.77
C MET A 163 -15.58 10.33 5.42
N TYR A 164 -14.93 11.29 4.76
CA TYR A 164 -14.82 12.66 5.27
C TYR A 164 -16.18 13.36 5.41
N GLU A 165 -17.07 13.22 4.43
CA GLU A 165 -18.43 13.77 4.49
C GLU A 165 -19.23 13.18 5.66
N ARG A 166 -19.09 11.87 5.88
CA ARG A 166 -19.70 11.18 7.01
C ARG A 166 -19.16 11.69 8.34
N ASP A 167 -17.85 11.83 8.46
CA ASP A 167 -17.21 12.32 9.69
C ASP A 167 -17.61 13.78 9.98
N GLU A 168 -17.69 14.63 8.95
CA GLU A 168 -18.15 16.01 9.10
C GLU A 168 -19.63 16.06 9.52
N ALA A 169 -20.49 15.22 8.95
CA ALA A 169 -21.88 15.12 9.36
C ALA A 169 -22.02 14.69 10.83
N ILE A 170 -21.24 13.69 11.25
CA ILE A 170 -21.19 13.25 12.66
C ILE A 170 -20.69 14.38 13.56
N SER A 171 -19.66 15.12 13.16
CA SER A 171 -19.15 16.26 13.92
C SER A 171 -20.24 17.32 14.09
N ARG A 172 -20.89 17.72 13.00
CA ARG A 172 -21.99 18.69 13.03
C ARG A 172 -23.12 18.24 13.94
N GLU A 173 -23.51 16.97 13.90
CA GLU A 173 -24.54 16.42 14.78
C GLU A 173 -24.12 16.48 16.26
N ARG A 174 -22.87 16.13 16.57
CA ARG A 174 -22.33 16.24 17.94
C ARG A 174 -22.30 17.68 18.43
N ASP A 175 -21.90 18.62 17.58
CA ASP A 175 -21.86 20.03 17.93
C ASP A 175 -23.26 20.56 18.22
N LEU A 176 -24.24 20.28 17.34
CA LEU A 176 -25.64 20.62 17.54
C LEU A 176 -26.19 20.07 18.86
N LYS A 177 -25.92 18.79 19.14
CA LYS A 177 -26.36 18.13 20.38
C LYS A 177 -25.72 18.78 21.61
N SER A 178 -24.42 19.03 21.56
CA SER A 178 -23.67 19.64 22.68
C SER A 178 -24.15 21.06 22.96
N THR A 179 -24.38 21.86 21.92
CA THR A 179 -24.94 23.22 22.07
C THR A 179 -26.33 23.17 22.69
N ARG A 180 -27.18 22.23 22.27
CA ARG A 180 -28.50 22.04 22.85
C ARG A 180 -28.45 21.66 24.33
N GLU A 181 -27.66 20.65 24.70
CA GLU A 181 -27.48 20.21 26.09
C GLU A 181 -26.97 21.36 26.97
N LEU A 182 -26.06 22.21 26.46
CA LEU A 182 -25.57 23.38 27.17
C LEU A 182 -26.65 24.44 27.39
N GLN A 183 -27.49 24.72 26.38
CA GLN A 183 -28.58 25.69 26.53
C GLN A 183 -29.68 25.16 27.46
N GLU A 184 -30.02 23.87 27.39
CA GLU A 184 -30.95 23.23 28.34
C GLU A 184 -30.43 23.36 29.77
N TRP A 185 -29.16 22.99 30.02
CA TRP A 185 -28.53 23.13 31.33
C TRP A 185 -28.48 24.58 31.84
N ARG A 186 -28.19 25.56 30.97
CA ARG A 186 -28.18 26.98 31.33
C ARG A 186 -29.58 27.45 31.75
N LEU A 187 -30.59 27.14 30.94
CA LEU A 187 -31.97 27.57 31.15
C LEU A 187 -32.60 26.90 32.37
N GLU A 188 -32.27 25.64 32.68
CA GLU A 188 -32.70 24.96 33.90
C GLU A 188 -32.25 25.67 35.19
N ARG A 189 -31.14 26.42 35.13
CA ARG A 189 -30.58 27.16 36.27
C ARG A 189 -31.12 28.59 36.38
N LEU A 190 -31.86 29.07 35.39
CA LEU A 190 -32.49 30.39 35.41
C LEU A 190 -33.87 30.33 36.05
N GLY A 191 -34.26 31.41 36.73
CA GLY A 191 -35.60 31.54 37.27
C GLY A 191 -36.62 31.83 36.15
N TRP A 192 -37.89 31.48 36.38
CA TRP A 192 -38.98 31.76 35.45
C TRP A 192 -39.07 33.22 34.99
N ARG A 193 -38.79 34.17 35.89
CA ARG A 193 -38.78 35.61 35.55
C ARG A 193 -37.65 35.96 34.60
N ASP A 194 -36.47 35.38 34.79
CA ASP A 194 -35.28 35.60 33.98
C ASP A 194 -35.48 35.01 32.57
N ILE A 195 -36.05 33.81 32.48
CA ILE A 195 -36.42 33.16 31.20
C ILE A 195 -37.40 34.04 30.40
N MET A 196 -38.43 34.58 31.05
CA MET A 196 -39.39 35.49 30.40
C MET A 196 -38.77 36.81 29.97
N GLN A 197 -37.82 37.33 30.75
CA GLN A 197 -37.10 38.55 30.41
C GLN A 197 -36.20 38.35 29.19
N GLU A 198 -35.37 37.31 29.20
CA GLU A 198 -34.53 36.96 28.05
C GLU A 198 -35.36 36.73 26.79
N HIS A 199 -36.54 36.10 26.91
CA HIS A 199 -37.43 35.87 25.76
C HIS A 199 -38.00 37.16 25.17
N LYS A 200 -38.29 38.16 26.01
CA LYS A 200 -38.77 39.47 25.56
C LYS A 200 -37.67 40.34 24.97
N GLU A 201 -36.45 40.19 25.45
CA GLU A 201 -35.27 40.92 25.00
C GLU A 201 -34.57 40.26 23.81
N ASP A 202 -35.06 39.09 23.36
CA ASP A 202 -34.51 38.40 22.20
C ASP A 202 -34.65 39.24 20.92
N THR A 203 -33.50 39.61 20.36
CA THR A 203 -33.41 40.48 19.18
C THR A 203 -33.57 39.73 17.86
N GLY A 204 -33.75 38.40 17.88
CA GLY A 204 -33.92 37.61 16.67
C GLY A 204 -32.62 37.20 16.00
N GLU A 205 -31.50 37.15 16.72
CA GLU A 205 -30.21 36.74 16.16
C GLU A 205 -30.23 35.28 15.67
N ASP A 206 -29.65 35.02 14.49
CA ASP A 206 -29.68 33.72 13.78
C ASP A 206 -28.41 32.88 14.00
N THR A 207 -27.76 33.05 15.15
CA THR A 207 -26.70 32.14 15.57
C THR A 207 -27.29 30.82 16.04
N LEU A 208 -26.54 29.73 15.87
CA LEU A 208 -26.99 28.38 16.26
C LEU A 208 -27.44 28.32 17.73
N GLU A 209 -26.68 28.94 18.62
CA GLU A 209 -26.99 29.00 20.06
C GLU A 209 -28.27 29.78 20.33
N SER A 210 -28.46 30.93 19.67
CA SER A 210 -29.64 31.77 19.82
C SER A 210 -30.91 31.05 19.35
N VAL A 211 -30.85 30.40 18.19
CA VAL A 211 -31.98 29.64 17.63
C VAL A 211 -32.37 28.48 18.56
N ILE A 212 -31.40 27.72 19.04
CA ILE A 212 -31.64 26.61 19.99
C ILE A 212 -32.21 27.14 21.32
N ALA A 213 -31.59 28.16 21.93
CA ALA A 213 -32.03 28.74 23.19
C ALA A 213 -33.44 29.34 23.08
N ARG A 214 -33.76 29.99 21.95
CA ARG A 214 -35.10 30.50 21.65
C ARG A 214 -36.11 29.35 21.58
N GLY A 215 -35.81 28.29 20.82
CA GLY A 215 -36.67 27.11 20.72
C GLY A 215 -36.99 26.48 22.07
N ILE A 216 -35.98 26.31 22.93
CA ILE A 216 -36.14 25.76 24.28
C ILE A 216 -37.00 26.70 25.16
N ARG A 217 -36.68 28.01 25.21
CA ARG A 217 -37.47 29.01 25.98
C ARG A 217 -38.93 29.04 25.54
N THR A 218 -39.19 29.02 24.23
CA THR A 218 -40.57 28.97 23.72
C THR A 218 -41.28 27.70 24.16
N SER A 219 -40.64 26.53 24.10
CA SER A 219 -41.23 25.27 24.58
C SER A 219 -41.55 25.31 26.07
N ILE A 220 -40.64 25.87 26.88
CA ILE A 220 -40.79 26.03 28.34
C ILE A 220 -41.95 26.98 28.68
N LEU A 221 -42.08 28.11 27.99
CA LEU A 221 -43.14 29.11 28.23
C LEU A 221 -44.52 28.66 27.73
N VAL A 222 -44.57 27.94 26.61
CA VAL A 222 -45.82 27.39 26.05
C VAL A 222 -46.32 26.21 26.88
N GLY A 223 -45.42 25.32 27.34
CA GLY A 223 -45.77 24.14 28.14
C GLY A 223 -46.24 24.43 29.58
N VAL A 224 -46.12 25.67 30.07
CA VAL A 224 -46.66 26.12 31.38
C VAL A 224 -48.05 26.75 31.28
N SER A 225 -48.56 26.96 30.06
CA SER A 225 -49.85 27.63 29.82
C SER A 225 -51.05 26.65 29.66
N GLU A 226 -50.88 25.37 29.96
CA GLU A 226 -51.95 24.36 30.16
C GLU A 226 -52.09 23.99 31.64
#